data_AF-A0A7L5SY18-F1
#
_entry.id   AF-A0A7L5SY18-F1
#
_cell.length_a   1.000
_cell.length_b   1.000
_cell.length_c   1.000
_cell.angle_alpha   90.00
_cell.angle_beta   90.00
_cell.angle_gamma   90.00
#
_symmetry.space_group_name_H-M   'P 1'
#
loop_
_entity.id
_entity.type
_entity.pdbx_description
1 polymer ?
#
loop_
_entity_poly.entity_id
_entity_poly.type
_entity_poly.pdbx_seq_one_letter_code
_entity_poly.pdbx_strand_id
1 'polypeptide(L)'
;MLDDLYQHLGATLKEVAGALAPREYKKHVSELSRYRSGQRVPQRGFVIALHQTAVERAGKDAVGLSLDDVLEVHVAAEQRPCQVCPDLRHRIRRLRSRHRLLMRANRRLLESRAGLEAELADARKETAPLPVPPQQGDRQQRAYDVAAATQIVAMAARFDGEESSEAAVAMLRESSEVLTPLESAASLVVLRQEHQDQLADTLIQIYGRDRPEKQVIRAALELHEYGMADDAGAMLRAAAR
;
A
#
# COMPACT_ATOMS: atom_id res chain seq x y z
N MET A 1 -12.28 43.12 -16.91
CA MET A 1 -10.94 43.74 -16.88
C MET A 1 -9.87 42.86 -17.50
N LEU A 2 -9.46 41.73 -16.89
CA LEU A 2 -8.49 40.84 -17.58
C LEU A 2 -9.12 40.20 -18.83
N ASP A 3 -10.40 39.80 -18.79
CA ASP A 3 -11.12 39.27 -19.96
C ASP A 3 -11.09 40.22 -21.16
N ASP A 4 -11.14 41.53 -20.94
CA ASP A 4 -11.12 42.54 -22.00
C ASP A 4 -9.77 42.53 -22.72
N LEU A 5 -8.66 42.40 -21.97
CA LEU A 5 -7.33 42.21 -22.57
C LEU A 5 -7.23 40.92 -23.38
N TYR A 6 -7.83 39.83 -22.91
CA TYR A 6 -7.87 38.57 -23.66
C TYR A 6 -8.63 38.72 -24.99
N GLN A 7 -9.71 39.49 -25.04
CA GLN A 7 -10.50 39.71 -26.27
C GLN A 7 -9.68 40.42 -27.36
N HIS A 8 -8.81 41.36 -27.00
CA HIS A 8 -7.94 42.05 -27.96
C HIS A 8 -6.79 41.17 -28.50
N LEU A 9 -6.51 40.05 -27.85
CA LEU A 9 -5.41 39.14 -28.22
C LEU A 9 -5.87 37.97 -29.10
N GLY A 10 -7.16 37.66 -29.16
CA GLY A 10 -7.71 36.62 -30.02
C GLY A 10 -9.01 36.01 -29.50
N ALA A 11 -9.71 35.29 -30.37
CA ALA A 11 -10.96 34.60 -30.02
C ALA A 11 -10.68 33.32 -29.23
N THR A 12 -9.51 32.70 -29.42
CA THR A 12 -9.15 31.45 -28.75
C THR A 12 -7.94 31.58 -27.83
N LEU A 13 -7.90 30.80 -26.75
CA LEU A 13 -6.74 30.78 -25.82
C LEU A 13 -5.44 30.33 -26.51
N LYS A 14 -5.54 29.60 -27.64
CA LYS A 14 -4.40 29.19 -28.46
C LYS A 14 -3.80 30.38 -29.21
N GLU A 15 -4.64 31.26 -29.75
CA GLU A 15 -4.19 32.52 -30.36
C GLU A 15 -3.52 33.44 -29.34
N VAL A 16 -4.09 33.54 -28.13
CA VAL A 16 -3.50 34.33 -27.04
C VAL A 16 -2.15 33.76 -26.61
N ALA A 17 -2.01 32.43 -26.49
CA ALA A 17 -0.73 31.79 -26.22
C ALA A 17 0.30 32.08 -27.32
N GLY A 18 -0.12 32.06 -28.59
CA GLY A 18 0.72 32.40 -29.74
C GLY A 18 1.15 33.87 -29.72
N ALA A 19 0.26 34.78 -29.34
CA ALA A 19 0.54 36.22 -29.24
C ALA A 19 1.56 36.56 -28.14
N LEU A 20 1.64 35.76 -27.07
CA LEU A 20 2.53 35.98 -25.94
C LEU A 20 3.88 35.25 -26.09
N ALA A 21 3.98 34.26 -26.98
CA ALA A 21 5.19 33.49 -27.20
C ALA A 21 6.44 34.31 -27.59
N PRO A 22 6.35 35.41 -28.38
CA PRO A 22 7.50 36.25 -28.70
C PRO A 22 8.13 36.97 -27.49
N ARG A 23 7.38 37.13 -26.39
CA ARG A 23 7.84 37.75 -25.14
C ARG A 23 8.38 36.74 -24.12
N GLU A 24 8.75 35.54 -24.58
CA GLU A 24 9.20 34.40 -23.76
C GLU A 24 8.16 33.83 -22.77
N TYR A 25 6.91 34.34 -22.77
CA TYR A 25 5.84 33.82 -21.92
C TYR A 25 5.11 32.66 -22.61
N LYS A 26 5.79 31.51 -22.74
CA LYS A 26 5.20 30.26 -23.22
C LYS A 26 4.36 29.63 -22.11
N LYS A 27 3.05 29.88 -22.13
CA LYS A 27 2.08 29.29 -21.20
C LYS A 27 1.18 28.31 -21.92
N HIS A 28 0.92 27.16 -21.27
CA HIS A 28 -0.04 26.20 -21.80
C HIS A 28 -1.47 26.74 -21.71
N VAL A 29 -2.32 26.30 -22.63
CA VAL A 29 -3.74 26.71 -22.71
C VAL A 29 -4.48 26.49 -21.39
N SER A 30 -4.16 25.41 -20.67
CA SER A 30 -4.73 25.10 -19.36
C SER A 30 -4.35 26.12 -18.28
N GLU A 31 -3.14 26.68 -18.30
CA GLU A 31 -2.74 27.74 -17.37
C GLU A 31 -3.45 29.06 -17.69
N LEU A 32 -3.56 29.41 -18.98
CA LEU A 32 -4.27 30.60 -19.43
C LEU A 32 -5.76 30.54 -19.07
N SER A 33 -6.39 29.36 -19.21
CA SER A 33 -7.77 29.14 -18.77
C SER A 33 -7.95 29.37 -17.27
N ARG A 34 -6.98 28.94 -16.44
CA ARG A 34 -7.00 29.18 -14.99
C ARG A 34 -6.79 30.65 -14.61
N TYR A 35 -5.98 31.39 -15.38
CA TYR A 35 -5.84 32.84 -15.19
C TYR A 35 -7.12 33.58 -15.56
N ARG A 36 -7.71 33.24 -16.72
CA ARG A 36 -8.95 33.85 -17.19
C ARG A 36 -10.12 33.61 -16.24
N SER A 37 -10.27 32.38 -15.73
CA SER A 37 -11.33 32.03 -14.77
C SER A 37 -11.10 32.55 -13.34
N GLY A 38 -9.97 33.23 -13.08
CA GLY A 38 -9.63 33.71 -11.74
C GLY A 38 -9.26 32.62 -10.74
N GLN A 39 -9.13 31.36 -11.18
CA GLN A 39 -8.70 30.25 -10.32
C GLN A 39 -7.24 30.36 -9.86
N ARG A 40 -6.43 31.12 -10.60
CA ARG A 40 -5.03 31.38 -10.27
C ARG A 40 -4.69 32.82 -10.61
N VAL A 41 -4.02 33.52 -9.70
CA VAL A 41 -3.48 34.85 -9.98
C VAL A 41 -2.24 34.71 -10.88
N PRO A 42 -2.20 35.36 -12.05
CA PRO A 42 -1.02 35.35 -12.91
C PRO A 42 0.17 36.08 -12.27
N GLN A 43 1.39 35.73 -12.69
CA GLN A 43 2.59 36.45 -12.27
C GLN A 43 2.59 37.89 -12.82
N ARG A 44 3.13 38.84 -12.06
CA ARG A 44 3.18 40.27 -12.47
C ARG A 44 3.76 40.49 -13.87
N GLY A 45 4.87 39.81 -14.21
CA GLY A 45 5.48 39.93 -15.55
C GLY A 45 4.58 39.47 -16.69
N PHE A 46 3.74 38.45 -16.45
CA PHE A 46 2.75 37.99 -17.42
C PHE A 46 1.66 39.04 -17.65
N VAL A 47 1.18 39.67 -16.58
CA VAL A 47 0.15 40.72 -16.66
C VAL A 47 0.64 41.93 -17.46
N ILE A 48 1.89 42.35 -17.23
CA ILE A 48 2.54 43.42 -18.00
C ILE A 48 2.65 43.05 -19.48
N ALA A 49 3.13 41.83 -19.77
CA ALA A 49 3.24 41.35 -21.15
C ALA A 49 1.87 41.26 -21.85
N LEU A 50 0.82 40.84 -21.14
CA LEU A 50 -0.55 40.75 -21.64
C LEU A 50 -1.08 42.12 -22.06
N HIS A 51 -0.92 43.13 -21.20
CA HIS A 51 -1.33 44.50 -21.48
C HIS A 51 -0.57 45.09 -22.67
N GLN A 52 0.77 44.97 -22.68
CA GLN A 52 1.60 45.47 -23.77
C GLN A 52 1.22 44.83 -25.12
N THR A 53 1.01 43.51 -25.16
CA THR A 53 0.61 42.84 -26.40
C THR A 53 -0.79 43.25 -26.85
N ALA A 54 -1.72 43.49 -25.91
CA ALA A 54 -3.05 44.01 -26.24
C ALA A 54 -2.98 45.43 -26.82
N VAL A 55 -2.17 46.32 -26.23
CA VAL A 55 -1.95 47.69 -26.71
C VAL A 55 -1.30 47.70 -28.08
N GLU A 56 -0.33 46.82 -28.35
CA GLU A 56 0.31 46.71 -29.66
C GLU A 56 -0.64 46.25 -30.76
N ARG A 57 -1.62 45.41 -30.43
CA ARG A 57 -2.59 44.87 -31.42
C ARG A 57 -3.79 45.78 -31.66
N ALA A 58 -4.37 46.31 -30.59
CA ALA A 58 -5.62 47.07 -30.66
C ALA A 58 -5.39 48.60 -30.63
N GLY A 59 -4.23 49.06 -30.18
CA GLY A 59 -3.96 50.46 -29.90
C GLY A 59 -4.35 50.84 -28.47
N LYS A 60 -3.65 51.84 -27.90
CA LYS A 60 -3.84 52.28 -26.52
C LYS A 60 -5.27 52.73 -26.23
N ASP A 61 -5.88 53.45 -27.16
CA ASP A 61 -7.22 54.02 -26.99
C ASP A 61 -8.31 52.94 -27.04
N ALA A 62 -8.08 51.85 -27.78
CA ALA A 62 -9.04 50.75 -27.89
C ALA A 62 -9.04 49.83 -26.65
N VAL A 63 -7.89 49.68 -25.99
CA VAL A 63 -7.77 48.88 -24.76
C VAL A 63 -8.44 49.57 -23.58
N GLY A 64 -8.45 50.91 -23.55
CA GLY A 64 -9.19 51.70 -22.55
C GLY A 64 -8.71 51.55 -21.10
N LEU A 65 -7.60 50.84 -20.86
CA LEU A 65 -7.04 50.55 -19.54
C LEU A 65 -5.56 50.93 -19.49
N SER A 66 -5.14 51.66 -18.46
CA SER A 66 -3.73 51.93 -18.25
C SER A 66 -3.02 50.71 -17.64
N LEU A 67 -1.69 50.65 -17.78
CA LEU A 67 -0.91 49.58 -17.15
C LEU A 67 -1.02 49.64 -15.62
N ASP A 68 -1.11 50.85 -15.06
CA ASP A 68 -1.20 51.07 -13.62
C ASP A 68 -2.52 50.52 -13.06
N ASP A 69 -3.64 50.74 -13.75
CA ASP A 69 -4.95 50.18 -13.35
C ASP A 69 -4.91 48.65 -13.30
N VAL A 70 -4.26 48.04 -14.29
CA VAL A 70 -4.11 46.58 -14.37
C VAL A 70 -3.24 46.05 -13.23
N LEU A 71 -2.17 46.76 -12.89
CA LEU A 71 -1.28 46.41 -11.79
C LEU A 71 -1.94 46.62 -10.42
N GLU A 72 -2.76 47.66 -10.26
CA GLU A 72 -3.50 47.91 -9.02
C GLU A 72 -4.47 46.76 -8.72
N VAL A 73 -5.23 46.32 -9.73
CA VAL A 73 -6.13 45.16 -9.58
C VAL A 73 -5.35 43.87 -9.35
N HIS A 74 -4.18 43.69 -9.97
CA HIS A 74 -3.31 42.55 -9.72
C HIS A 74 -2.85 42.50 -8.25
N VAL A 75 -2.40 43.62 -7.70
CA VAL A 75 -2.01 43.74 -6.28
C VAL A 75 -3.20 43.48 -5.37
N ALA A 76 -4.37 44.05 -5.67
CA ALA A 76 -5.60 43.79 -4.90
C ALA A 76 -6.01 42.31 -4.93
N ALA A 77 -5.79 41.61 -6.04
CA ALA A 77 -6.06 40.18 -6.16
C ALA A 77 -5.05 39.31 -5.40
N GLU A 78 -3.76 39.67 -5.40
CA GLU A 78 -2.73 38.99 -4.60
C GLU A 78 -2.97 39.14 -3.09
N GLN A 79 -3.49 40.30 -2.66
CA GLN A 79 -3.77 40.58 -1.26
C GLN A 79 -5.02 39.87 -0.73
N ARG A 80 -5.87 39.29 -1.58
CA ARG A 80 -7.03 38.51 -1.11
C ARG A 80 -6.54 37.22 -0.44
N PRO A 81 -6.65 37.08 0.89
CA PRO A 81 -6.26 35.85 1.55
C PRO A 81 -7.16 34.73 1.03
N CYS A 82 -6.56 33.77 0.34
CA CYS A 82 -7.24 32.54 -0.07
C CYS A 82 -7.88 31.88 1.16
N GLN A 83 -9.21 31.90 1.27
CA GLN A 83 -9.94 31.38 2.44
C GLN A 83 -9.65 29.89 2.71
N VAL A 84 -9.34 29.12 1.66
CA VAL A 84 -9.04 27.68 1.74
C VAL A 84 -7.58 27.40 2.15
N CYS A 85 -6.69 28.37 1.97
CA CYS A 85 -5.26 28.18 2.13
C CYS A 85 -4.81 28.00 3.60
N PRO A 86 -5.41 28.67 4.61
CA PRO A 86 -5.19 28.35 6.02
C PRO A 86 -5.50 26.89 6.34
N ASP A 87 -6.69 26.40 5.93
CA ASP A 87 -7.14 25.04 6.21
C ASP A 87 -6.26 23.99 5.53
N LEU A 88 -5.93 24.21 4.24
CA LEU A 88 -4.99 23.37 3.52
C LEU A 88 -3.61 23.36 4.19
N ARG A 89 -3.10 24.52 4.61
CA ARG A 89 -1.81 24.61 5.34
C ARG A 89 -1.89 23.86 6.67
N HIS A 90 -2.97 24.00 7.44
CA HIS A 90 -3.17 23.26 8.68
C HIS A 90 -3.23 21.75 8.43
N ARG A 91 -3.96 21.31 7.41
CA ARG A 91 -4.06 19.89 7.02
C ARG A 91 -2.70 19.33 6.59
N ILE A 92 -1.94 20.06 5.80
CA ILE A 92 -0.58 19.67 5.39
C ILE A 92 0.35 19.56 6.62
N ARG A 93 0.32 20.55 7.53
CA ARG A 93 1.12 20.49 8.78
C ARG A 93 0.74 19.28 9.64
N ARG A 94 -0.57 19.01 9.79
CA ARG A 94 -1.08 17.86 10.53
C ARG A 94 -0.64 16.54 9.92
N LEU A 95 -0.76 16.39 8.60
CA LEU A 95 -0.33 15.18 7.87
C LEU A 95 1.19 14.96 8.01
N ARG A 96 2.00 16.00 7.83
CA ARG A 96 3.46 15.92 8.02
C ARG A 96 3.84 15.52 9.46
N SER A 97 3.08 15.97 10.45
CA SER A 97 3.33 15.63 11.86
C SER A 97 2.98 14.18 12.15
N ARG A 98 1.84 13.69 11.64
CA ARG A 98 1.45 12.27 11.72
C ARG A 98 2.46 11.36 11.02
N HIS A 99 2.90 11.73 9.82
CA HIS A 99 3.89 10.96 9.08
C HIS A 99 5.21 10.83 9.85
N ARG A 100 5.71 11.93 10.45
CA ARG A 100 6.90 11.88 11.30
C ARG A 100 6.74 10.99 12.53
N LEU A 101 5.56 10.99 13.15
CA LEU A 101 5.26 10.11 14.29
C LEU A 101 5.28 8.63 13.87
N LEU A 102 4.61 8.30 12.77
CA LEU A 102 4.58 6.94 12.23
C LEU A 102 5.98 6.43 11.86
N MET A 103 6.80 7.27 11.22
CA MET A 103 8.19 6.91 10.89
C MET A 103 9.02 6.59 12.14
N ARG A 104 8.83 7.35 13.23
CA ARG A 104 9.50 7.07 14.51
C ARG A 104 9.02 5.76 15.15
N ALA A 105 7.72 5.50 15.12
CA ALA A 105 7.16 4.25 15.64
C ALA A 105 7.66 3.03 14.85
N ASN A 106 7.66 3.13 13.52
CA ASN A 106 8.14 2.08 12.64
C ASN A 106 9.63 1.78 12.89
N ARG A 107 10.46 2.83 13.03
CA ARG A 107 11.86 2.66 13.41
C ARG A 107 12.04 1.89 14.73
N ARG A 108 11.26 2.22 15.77
CA ARG A 108 11.31 1.49 17.06
C ARG A 108 10.90 0.03 16.93
N LEU A 109 9.90 -0.26 16.10
CA LEU A 109 9.47 -1.64 15.83
C LEU A 109 10.57 -2.43 15.12
N LEU A 110 11.24 -1.82 14.14
CA LEU A 110 12.38 -2.44 13.45
C LEU A 110 13.56 -2.68 14.40
N GLU A 111 13.89 -1.72 15.26
CA GLU A 111 14.92 -1.88 16.29
C GLU A 111 14.55 -3.01 17.28
N SER A 112 13.29 -3.09 17.72
CA SER A 112 12.82 -4.15 18.62
C SER A 112 12.85 -5.52 17.95
N ARG A 113 12.43 -5.59 16.68
CA ARG A 113 12.48 -6.83 15.90
C ARG A 113 13.92 -7.32 15.73
N ALA A 114 14.86 -6.43 15.40
CA ALA A 114 16.27 -6.78 15.28
C ALA A 114 16.85 -7.27 16.61
N GLY A 115 16.43 -6.68 17.73
CA GLY A 115 16.79 -7.16 19.07
C GLY A 115 16.28 -8.58 19.34
N LEU A 116 15.00 -8.83 19.09
CA LEU A 116 14.40 -10.16 19.26
C LEU A 116 15.03 -11.21 18.33
N GLU A 117 15.32 -10.85 17.07
CA GLU A 117 16.00 -11.75 16.13
C GLU A 117 17.42 -12.09 16.61
N ALA A 118 18.14 -11.14 17.20
CA ALA A 118 19.45 -11.38 17.79
C ALA A 118 19.37 -12.29 19.04
N GLU A 119 18.43 -12.01 19.95
CA GLU A 119 18.17 -12.85 21.13
C GLU A 119 17.82 -14.30 20.73
N LEU A 120 16.95 -14.47 19.72
CA LEU A 120 16.62 -15.78 19.17
C LEU A 120 17.83 -16.48 18.53
N ALA A 121 18.69 -15.73 17.83
CA ALA A 121 19.90 -16.28 17.22
C ALA A 121 20.92 -16.73 18.27
N ASP A 122 21.07 -16.00 19.37
CA ASP A 122 21.98 -16.36 20.45
C ASP A 122 21.43 -17.52 21.28
N ALA A 123 20.13 -17.54 21.58
CA ALA A 123 19.47 -18.70 22.19
C ALA A 123 19.69 -19.99 21.37
N ARG A 124 19.62 -19.90 20.04
CA ARG A 124 19.90 -21.02 19.12
C ARG A 124 21.37 -21.49 19.16
N LYS A 125 22.33 -20.60 19.45
CA LYS A 125 23.76 -20.97 19.57
C LYS A 125 24.04 -21.65 20.89
N GLU A 126 23.40 -21.22 21.98
CA GLU A 126 23.57 -21.82 23.31
C GLU A 126 22.94 -23.21 23.39
N THR A 127 21.92 -23.47 22.60
CA THR A 127 21.42 -24.83 22.35
C THR A 127 22.25 -25.50 21.26
N ALA A 128 23.45 -25.96 21.59
CA ALA A 128 24.13 -26.93 20.73
C ALA A 128 23.17 -28.12 20.54
N PRO A 129 22.76 -28.45 19.29
CA PRO A 129 21.89 -29.59 19.06
C PRO A 129 22.62 -30.80 19.63
N LEU A 130 21.98 -31.47 20.58
CA LEU A 130 22.53 -32.68 21.16
C LEU A 130 22.80 -33.65 19.99
N PRO A 131 23.95 -34.36 19.96
CA PRO A 131 24.23 -35.29 18.88
C PRO A 131 23.13 -36.36 18.84
N VAL A 132 22.20 -36.22 17.88
CA VAL A 132 21.07 -37.13 17.72
C VAL A 132 21.52 -38.32 16.88
N PRO A 133 21.31 -39.57 17.33
CA PRO A 133 21.60 -40.75 16.53
C PRO A 133 20.83 -40.72 15.20
N PRO A 134 21.48 -41.05 14.06
CA PRO A 134 20.95 -40.81 12.72
C PRO A 134 19.74 -41.68 12.30
N GLN A 135 19.20 -42.53 13.19
CA GLN A 135 18.21 -43.55 12.83
C GLN A 135 16.77 -43.19 13.23
N GLN A 136 16.56 -42.14 14.01
CA GLN A 136 15.24 -41.60 14.32
C GLN A 136 15.36 -40.10 14.18
N GLY A 137 14.67 -39.51 13.19
CA GLY A 137 14.75 -38.09 12.86
C GLY A 137 14.72 -37.19 14.10
N ASP A 138 15.33 -36.01 13.98
CA ASP A 138 15.58 -35.09 15.08
C ASP A 138 14.33 -34.86 15.95
N ARG A 139 14.31 -35.49 17.13
CA ARG A 139 13.18 -35.39 18.09
C ARG A 139 12.99 -33.96 18.58
N GLN A 140 14.03 -33.13 18.54
CA GLN A 140 13.95 -31.73 18.96
C GLN A 140 13.22 -30.88 17.91
N GLN A 141 13.50 -31.14 16.64
CA GLN A 141 12.82 -30.47 15.52
C GLN A 141 11.32 -30.78 15.52
N ARG A 142 10.95 -32.06 15.70
CA ARG A 142 9.55 -32.49 15.84
C ARG A 142 8.81 -31.78 16.98
N ALA A 143 9.46 -31.54 18.13
CA ALA A 143 8.83 -30.86 19.27
C ALA A 143 8.54 -29.37 18.99
N TYR A 144 9.45 -28.68 18.29
CA TYR A 144 9.25 -27.29 17.88
C TYR A 144 8.13 -27.16 16.84
N ASP A 145 8.13 -28.06 15.85
CA ASP A 145 7.16 -28.06 14.77
C ASP A 145 5.74 -28.38 15.28
N VAL A 146 5.63 -29.26 16.28
CA VAL A 146 4.36 -29.53 16.98
C VAL A 146 3.87 -28.31 17.77
N ALA A 147 4.77 -27.56 18.43
CA ALA A 147 4.40 -26.34 19.15
C ALA A 147 3.91 -25.24 18.20
N ALA A 148 4.58 -25.05 17.06
CA ALA A 148 4.14 -24.13 16.01
C ALA A 148 2.78 -24.53 15.42
N ALA A 149 2.60 -25.82 15.11
CA ALA A 149 1.32 -26.38 14.65
C ALA A 149 0.19 -26.13 15.67
N THR A 150 0.46 -26.35 16.96
CA THR A 150 -0.52 -26.11 18.03
C THR A 150 -0.94 -24.64 18.11
N GLN A 151 -0.02 -23.69 17.90
CA GLN A 151 -0.36 -22.26 17.89
C GLN A 151 -1.25 -21.89 16.70
N ILE A 152 -0.98 -22.44 15.52
CA ILE A 152 -1.80 -22.20 14.32
C ILE A 152 -3.20 -22.77 14.52
N VAL A 153 -3.31 -23.99 15.06
CA VAL A 153 -4.62 -24.59 15.37
C VAL A 153 -5.38 -23.77 16.41
N ALA A 154 -4.73 -23.34 17.49
CA ALA A 154 -5.35 -22.48 18.49
C ALA A 154 -5.83 -21.15 17.91
N MET A 155 -5.11 -20.57 16.94
CA MET A 155 -5.56 -19.37 16.24
C MET A 155 -6.73 -19.65 15.30
N ALA A 156 -6.71 -20.77 14.56
CA ALA A 156 -7.79 -21.15 13.64
C ALA A 156 -9.10 -21.42 14.38
N ALA A 157 -9.03 -22.15 15.50
CA ALA A 157 -10.19 -22.44 16.35
C ALA A 157 -10.84 -21.17 16.94
N ARG A 158 -10.09 -20.08 17.14
CA ARG A 158 -10.64 -18.80 17.59
C ARG A 158 -11.51 -18.10 16.53
N PHE A 159 -11.31 -18.43 15.26
CA PHE A 159 -12.10 -17.89 14.16
C PHE A 159 -13.30 -18.78 13.79
N ASP A 160 -13.40 -19.99 14.34
CA ASP A 160 -14.46 -20.95 14.02
C ASP A 160 -15.79 -20.71 14.78
N GLY A 161 -15.98 -19.53 15.36
CA GLY A 161 -17.29 -19.09 15.86
C GLY A 161 -18.26 -18.78 14.72
N GLU A 162 -19.57 -18.94 14.95
CA GLU A 162 -20.67 -18.97 13.96
C GLU A 162 -20.72 -17.84 12.89
N GLU A 163 -19.93 -16.78 13.00
CA GLU A 163 -19.84 -15.68 12.01
C GLU A 163 -18.44 -15.50 11.36
N SER A 164 -17.46 -16.39 11.58
CA SER A 164 -16.07 -16.20 11.10
C SER A 164 -15.42 -17.40 10.39
N SER A 165 -16.21 -18.36 9.91
CA SER A 165 -15.70 -19.49 9.11
C SER A 165 -14.89 -19.03 7.88
N GLU A 166 -15.27 -17.94 7.21
CA GLU A 166 -14.49 -17.35 6.10
C GLU A 166 -13.10 -16.85 6.56
N ALA A 167 -13.01 -16.28 7.77
CA ALA A 167 -11.76 -15.80 8.33
C ALA A 167 -10.83 -16.96 8.71
N ALA A 168 -11.40 -18.06 9.25
CA ALA A 168 -10.65 -19.28 9.52
C ALA A 168 -10.07 -19.89 8.24
N VAL A 169 -10.87 -19.98 7.17
CA VAL A 169 -10.42 -20.47 5.86
C VAL A 169 -9.33 -19.58 5.26
N ALA A 170 -9.51 -18.25 5.31
CA ALA A 170 -8.52 -17.29 4.81
C ALA A 170 -7.18 -17.42 5.57
N MET A 171 -7.25 -17.55 6.89
CA MET A 171 -6.07 -17.76 7.73
C MET A 171 -5.38 -19.09 7.43
N LEU A 172 -6.12 -20.19 7.27
CA LEU A 172 -5.55 -21.50 6.91
C LEU A 172 -4.86 -21.46 5.55
N ARG A 173 -5.43 -20.71 4.59
CA ARG A 173 -4.80 -20.48 3.28
C ARG A 173 -3.48 -19.76 3.41
N GLU A 174 -3.44 -18.62 4.11
CA GLU A 174 -2.21 -17.87 4.35
C GLU A 174 -1.18 -18.68 5.13
N SER A 175 -1.61 -19.43 6.16
CA SER A 175 -0.73 -20.30 6.94
C SER A 175 -0.16 -21.42 6.09
N SER A 176 -0.96 -22.02 5.20
CA SER A 176 -0.47 -23.07 4.30
C SER A 176 0.72 -22.58 3.47
N GLU A 177 0.78 -21.28 3.13
CA GLU A 177 1.85 -20.68 2.32
C GLU A 177 3.23 -20.75 2.94
N VAL A 178 3.26 -20.72 4.27
CA VAL A 178 4.49 -20.67 5.03
C VAL A 178 4.83 -21.99 5.72
N LEU A 179 3.84 -22.88 5.88
CA LEU A 179 4.04 -24.16 6.55
C LEU A 179 4.89 -25.13 5.74
N THR A 180 5.81 -25.79 6.44
CA THR A 180 6.55 -26.93 5.90
C THR A 180 5.66 -28.18 5.83
N PRO A 181 6.04 -29.22 5.05
CA PRO A 181 5.28 -30.46 5.00
C PRO A 181 5.08 -31.13 6.36
N LEU A 182 6.08 -31.05 7.24
CA LEU A 182 6.03 -31.63 8.58
C LEU A 182 5.10 -30.83 9.49
N GLU A 183 5.19 -29.49 9.50
CA GLU A 183 4.29 -28.64 10.28
C GLU A 183 2.84 -28.76 9.81
N SER A 184 2.62 -28.95 8.51
CA SER A 184 1.29 -29.17 7.93
C SER A 184 0.68 -30.49 8.38
N ALA A 185 1.47 -31.58 8.37
CA ALA A 185 1.04 -32.87 8.89
C ALA A 185 0.76 -32.80 10.40
N ALA A 186 1.65 -32.17 11.18
CA ALA A 186 1.45 -31.98 12.62
C ALA A 186 0.20 -31.13 12.92
N SER A 187 -0.08 -30.09 12.13
CA SER A 187 -1.28 -29.25 12.29
C SER A 187 -2.56 -30.07 12.07
N LEU A 188 -2.56 -30.97 11.09
CA LEU A 188 -3.70 -31.88 10.85
C LEU A 188 -3.89 -32.89 11.99
N VAL A 189 -2.80 -33.45 12.52
CA VAL A 189 -2.85 -34.33 13.70
C VAL A 189 -3.51 -33.61 14.88
N VAL A 190 -3.08 -32.38 15.16
CA VAL A 190 -3.63 -31.58 16.27
C VAL A 190 -5.10 -31.22 16.02
N LEU A 191 -5.48 -30.80 14.80
CA LEU A 191 -6.88 -30.52 14.46
C LEU A 191 -7.79 -31.73 14.71
N ARG A 192 -7.35 -32.93 14.34
CA ARG A 192 -8.11 -34.17 14.56
C ARG A 192 -8.20 -34.54 16.04
N GLN A 193 -7.13 -34.34 16.81
CA GLN A 193 -7.13 -34.57 18.26
C GLN A 193 -8.08 -33.62 19.01
N GLU A 194 -8.18 -32.37 18.55
CA GLU A 194 -9.08 -31.35 19.11
C GLU A 194 -10.50 -31.38 18.50
N HIS A 195 -10.84 -32.44 17.74
CA HIS A 195 -12.14 -32.63 17.08
C HIS A 195 -12.55 -31.50 16.12
N GLN A 196 -11.58 -30.79 15.55
CA GLN A 196 -11.77 -29.73 14.57
C GLN A 196 -11.82 -30.30 13.14
N ASP A 197 -12.76 -31.22 12.91
CA ASP A 197 -12.79 -32.04 11.70
C ASP A 197 -12.97 -31.23 10.41
N GLN A 198 -13.80 -30.19 10.45
CA GLN A 198 -14.06 -29.33 9.30
C GLN A 198 -12.83 -28.49 8.92
N LEU A 199 -12.09 -28.00 9.91
CA LEU A 199 -10.85 -27.25 9.68
C LEU A 199 -9.74 -28.19 9.17
N ALA A 200 -9.67 -29.42 9.66
CA ALA A 200 -8.75 -30.44 9.13
C ALA A 200 -9.05 -30.75 7.65
N ASP A 201 -10.30 -31.01 7.32
CA ASP A 201 -10.72 -31.27 5.93
C ASP A 201 -10.42 -30.08 5.02
N THR A 202 -10.68 -28.87 5.51
CA THR A 202 -10.38 -27.63 4.79
C THR A 202 -8.88 -27.48 4.53
N LEU A 203 -8.05 -27.71 5.55
CA LEU A 203 -6.60 -27.65 5.41
C LEU A 203 -6.07 -28.72 4.45
N ILE A 204 -6.64 -29.94 4.46
CA ILE A 204 -6.32 -30.99 3.48
C ILE A 204 -6.62 -30.52 2.06
N GLN A 205 -7.77 -29.89 1.83
CA GLN A 205 -8.14 -29.38 0.50
C GLN A 205 -7.23 -28.23 0.04
N ILE A 206 -6.99 -27.25 0.92
CA ILE A 206 -6.13 -26.09 0.62
C ILE A 206 -4.70 -26.58 0.33
N TYR A 207 -4.12 -27.35 1.25
CA TYR A 207 -2.73 -27.79 1.13
C TYR A 207 -2.54 -28.76 -0.04
N GLY A 208 -3.48 -29.69 -0.26
CA GLY A 208 -3.43 -30.61 -1.39
C GLY A 208 -3.50 -29.90 -2.74
N ARG A 209 -4.36 -28.88 -2.87
CA ARG A 209 -4.57 -28.17 -4.15
C ARG A 209 -3.52 -27.10 -4.44
N ASP A 210 -3.12 -26.36 -3.42
CA ASP A 210 -2.36 -25.11 -3.62
C ASP A 210 -0.83 -25.32 -3.50
N ARG A 211 -0.37 -26.51 -3.07
CA ARG A 211 1.06 -26.83 -2.89
C ARG A 211 1.65 -27.60 -4.07
N PRO A 212 2.96 -27.46 -4.33
CA PRO A 212 3.67 -28.33 -5.28
C PRO A 212 3.55 -29.81 -4.89
N GLU A 213 3.37 -30.68 -5.88
CA GLU A 213 3.20 -32.14 -5.72
C GLU A 213 4.24 -32.78 -4.77
N LYS A 214 5.51 -32.38 -4.89
CA LYS A 214 6.60 -32.86 -4.03
C LYS A 214 6.38 -32.53 -2.54
N GLN A 215 5.77 -31.39 -2.22
CA GLN A 215 5.45 -30.99 -0.84
C GLN A 215 4.23 -31.74 -0.32
N VAL A 216 3.22 -31.96 -1.16
CA VAL A 216 2.04 -32.77 -0.83
C VAL A 216 2.45 -34.22 -0.52
N ILE A 217 3.28 -34.85 -1.38
CA ILE A 217 3.75 -36.22 -1.16
C ILE A 217 4.52 -36.33 0.16
N ARG A 218 5.35 -35.34 0.49
CA ARG A 218 6.09 -35.31 1.77
C ARG A 218 5.14 -35.18 2.96
N ALA A 219 4.18 -34.26 2.91
CA ALA A 219 3.21 -34.08 3.98
C ALA A 219 2.33 -35.33 4.18
N ALA A 220 1.93 -35.98 3.08
CA ALA A 220 1.19 -37.25 3.13
C ALA A 220 2.02 -38.40 3.73
N LEU A 221 3.33 -38.46 3.45
CA LEU A 221 4.23 -39.42 4.08
C LEU A 221 4.32 -39.19 5.60
N GLU A 222 4.49 -37.94 6.02
CA GLU A 222 4.52 -37.58 7.45
C GLU A 222 3.18 -37.93 8.14
N LEU A 223 2.03 -37.64 7.51
CA LEU A 223 0.72 -38.07 8.01
C LEU A 223 0.62 -39.58 8.18
N HIS A 224 1.16 -40.34 7.23
CA HIS A 224 1.22 -41.80 7.33
C HIS A 224 2.09 -42.25 8.51
N GLU A 225 3.24 -41.60 8.74
CA GLU A 225 4.09 -41.85 9.92
C GLU A 225 3.38 -41.53 11.24
N TYR A 226 2.48 -40.53 11.26
CA TYR A 226 1.62 -40.22 12.39
C TYR A 226 0.41 -41.17 12.54
N GLY A 227 0.27 -42.18 11.66
CA GLY A 227 -0.83 -43.15 11.70
C GLY A 227 -2.13 -42.66 11.04
N MET A 228 -2.08 -41.53 10.33
CA MET A 228 -3.24 -40.90 9.69
C MET A 228 -3.33 -41.24 8.20
N ALA A 229 -3.38 -42.54 7.89
CA ALA A 229 -3.35 -43.02 6.52
C ALA A 229 -4.53 -42.52 5.66
N ASP A 230 -5.71 -42.35 6.25
CA ASP A 230 -6.89 -41.85 5.55
C ASP A 230 -6.74 -40.37 5.13
N ASP A 231 -6.22 -39.53 6.03
CA ASP A 231 -5.95 -38.12 5.76
C ASP A 231 -4.81 -37.94 4.76
N ALA A 232 -3.76 -38.78 4.84
CA ALA A 232 -2.71 -38.84 3.82
C ALA A 232 -3.29 -39.15 2.42
N GLY A 233 -4.19 -40.14 2.34
CA GLY A 233 -4.88 -40.48 1.10
C GLY A 233 -5.84 -39.40 0.61
N ALA A 234 -6.50 -38.66 1.52
CA ALA A 234 -7.34 -37.52 1.18
C ALA A 234 -6.51 -36.36 0.59
N MET A 235 -5.34 -36.07 1.18
CA MET A 235 -4.43 -35.03 0.72
C MET A 235 -3.88 -35.32 -0.68
N LEU A 236 -3.45 -36.55 -0.95
CA LEU A 236 -2.99 -36.96 -2.28
C LEU A 236 -4.11 -36.88 -3.33
N ARG A 237 -5.34 -37.27 -2.96
CA ARG A 237 -6.50 -37.14 -3.85
C ARG A 237 -6.87 -35.68 -4.14
N ALA A 238 -6.69 -34.78 -3.17
CA ALA A 238 -6.92 -33.35 -3.38
C ALA A 238 -5.90 -32.75 -4.37
N ALA A 239 -4.65 -33.22 -4.36
CA ALA A 239 -3.62 -32.78 -5.31
C ALA A 239 -3.80 -33.33 -6.73
N ALA A 240 -4.49 -34.46 -6.88
CA ALA A 240 -4.76 -35.07 -8.18
C ALA A 240 -5.99 -34.50 -8.92
N ARG A 241 -6.65 -33.47 -8.35
CA ARG A 241 -7.84 -32.81 -8.91
C ARG A 241 -7.50 -31.48 -9.55
#